data_AF-A0A7Y5TWR9-F1
#
_entry.id   AF-A0A7Y5TWR9-F1
#
_cell.length_a   1.000
_cell.length_b   1.000
_cell.length_c   1.000
_cell.angle_alpha   90.00
_cell.angle_beta   90.00
_cell.angle_gamma   90.00
#
_symmetry.space_group_name_H-M   'P 1'
#
loop_
_entity.id
_entity.type
_entity.pdbx_description
1 polymer ?
#
loop_
_entity_poly.entity_id
_entity_poly.type
_entity_poly.pdbx_seq_one_letter_code
_entity_poly.pdbx_strand_id
1 'polypeptide(L)'
;MRTSIRQSGDAEPRNDTLAVGVDVSRAPAAVFVSTAPDFDAREAVAALRGVTSLPTRAYYRVAAGVWRADPGLARVEESVVRAAVRDAPLVILHGDTAAFGAPRAATRGSLLLFAPP
;
A
#
# COMPACT_ATOMS: atom_id res chain seq x y z
N MET A 1 -4.15 -15.48 12.30
CA MET A 1 -5.03 -16.66 12.34
C MET A 1 -4.53 -17.63 11.28
N ARG A 2 -4.14 -18.86 11.64
CA ARG A 2 -3.62 -19.86 10.69
C ARG A 2 -4.74 -20.83 10.33
N THR A 3 -4.97 -21.05 9.05
CA THR A 3 -5.90 -22.07 8.53
C THR A 3 -5.08 -23.08 7.73
N SER A 4 -5.27 -24.36 8.03
CA SER A 4 -4.71 -25.48 7.25
C SER A 4 -5.85 -26.21 6.55
N ILE A 5 -5.71 -26.48 5.25
CA ILE A 5 -6.67 -27.25 4.45
C ILE A 5 -6.12 -28.68 4.37
N ARG A 6 -6.88 -29.68 4.83
CA ARG A 6 -6.53 -31.09 4.64
C ARG A 6 -7.27 -31.62 3.41
N GLN A 7 -6.51 -32.04 2.39
CA GLN A 7 -7.03 -32.84 1.28
C GLN A 7 -6.72 -34.31 1.57
N SER A 8 -7.71 -35.18 1.41
CA SER A 8 -7.59 -36.63 1.68
C SER A 8 -7.07 -37.38 0.45
N GLY A 9 -5.92 -38.03 0.61
CA GLY A 9 -5.48 -39.16 -0.21
C GLY A 9 -4.38 -38.85 -1.22
N ASP A 10 -3.12 -38.97 -0.79
CA ASP A 10 -2.07 -39.52 -1.65
C ASP A 10 -1.05 -40.25 -0.77
N ALA A 11 -0.72 -41.48 -1.15
CA ALA A 11 0.17 -42.38 -0.43
C ALA A 11 1.47 -42.53 -1.21
N GLU A 12 2.32 -41.51 -1.17
CA GLU A 12 3.70 -41.57 -1.64
C GLU A 12 4.61 -40.86 -0.62
N PRO A 13 5.61 -41.52 -0.01
CA PRO A 13 6.51 -40.88 0.94
C PRO A 13 7.56 -40.03 0.19
N ARG A 14 7.16 -38.83 -0.25
CA ARG A 14 8.08 -37.85 -0.85
C ARG A 14 7.96 -36.50 -0.17
N ASN A 15 8.77 -36.31 0.86
CA ASN A 15 9.27 -35.02 1.33
C ASN A 15 8.24 -33.86 1.32
N ASP A 16 7.23 -33.97 2.17
CA ASP A 16 6.19 -32.96 2.39
C ASP A 16 6.67 -31.77 3.24
N THR A 17 7.83 -31.19 2.89
CA THR A 17 8.39 -30.01 3.57
C THR A 17 8.14 -28.71 2.78
N LEU A 18 6.98 -28.59 2.14
CA LEU A 18 6.53 -27.34 1.52
C LEU A 18 5.46 -26.70 2.39
N ALA A 19 5.89 -25.87 3.35
CA ALA A 19 4.98 -25.02 4.10
C ALA A 19 4.75 -23.71 3.33
N VAL A 20 3.56 -23.54 2.75
CA VAL A 20 3.13 -22.24 2.21
C VAL A 20 2.54 -21.41 3.36
N GLY A 21 3.25 -20.37 3.78
CA GLY A 21 2.76 -19.40 4.75
C GLY A 21 2.03 -18.26 4.04
N VAL A 22 0.72 -18.12 4.26
CA VAL A 22 -0.05 -16.96 3.80
C VAL A 22 -0.22 -16.00 4.98
N ASP A 23 0.41 -14.83 4.89
CA ASP A 23 0.15 -13.72 5.81
C ASP A 23 -1.00 -12.88 5.28
N VAL A 24 -2.10 -12.83 6.04
CA VAL A 24 -3.29 -12.04 5.71
C VAL A 24 -3.27 -10.79 6.58
N SER A 25 -2.62 -9.75 6.10
CA SER A 25 -2.65 -8.43 6.72
C SER A 25 -3.96 -7.71 6.41
N ARG A 26 -4.53 -7.01 7.40
CA ARG A 26 -5.66 -6.07 7.20
C ARG A 26 -5.20 -4.75 6.56
N ALA A 27 -3.91 -4.47 6.57
CA ALA A 27 -3.34 -3.28 5.96
C ALA A 27 -3.14 -3.52 4.45
N PRO A 28 -3.39 -2.52 3.59
CA PRO A 28 -3.06 -2.63 2.18
C PRO A 28 -1.57 -2.91 2.01
N ALA A 29 -1.23 -3.71 1.00
CA ALA A 29 0.16 -4.07 0.72
C ALA A 29 0.99 -2.84 0.32
N ALA A 30 0.35 -1.87 -0.34
CA ALA A 30 0.96 -0.60 -0.70
C ALA A 30 0.03 0.59 -0.37
N VAL A 31 0.62 1.69 0.10
CA VAL A 31 -0.03 2.99 0.26
C VAL A 31 0.67 4.01 -0.61
N PHE A 32 -0.07 4.59 -1.54
CA PHE A 32 0.37 5.70 -2.37
C PHE A 32 -0.22 7.00 -1.83
N VAL A 33 0.61 8.02 -1.62
CA VAL A 33 0.18 9.35 -1.20
C VAL A 33 0.72 10.36 -2.19
N SER A 34 -0.16 11.19 -2.75
CA SER A 34 0.26 12.33 -3.55
C SER A 34 -0.21 13.65 -2.93
N THR A 35 0.72 14.60 -2.79
CA THR A 35 0.39 15.99 -2.47
C THR A 35 0.33 16.92 -3.68
N ALA A 36 0.66 16.38 -4.85
CA ALA A 36 0.53 17.03 -6.14
C ALA A 36 -0.27 16.07 -7.05
N PRO A 37 -1.58 15.90 -6.83
CA PRO A 37 -2.36 14.93 -7.59
C PRO A 37 -2.58 15.41 -9.02
N ASP A 38 -1.88 14.80 -9.96
CA ASP A 38 -1.94 15.05 -11.40
C ASP A 38 -2.24 13.75 -12.17
N PHE A 39 -2.05 13.78 -13.49
CA PHE A 39 -2.25 12.60 -14.34
C PHE A 39 -1.22 11.51 -14.04
N ASP A 40 0.04 11.89 -13.82
CA ASP A 40 1.15 10.95 -13.57
C ASP A 40 0.93 10.19 -12.25
N ALA A 41 0.45 10.87 -11.21
CA ALA A 41 0.08 10.24 -9.95
C ALA A 41 -1.02 9.18 -10.13
N ARG A 42 -2.01 9.44 -10.99
CA ARG A 42 -3.11 8.50 -11.27
C ARG A 42 -2.64 7.30 -12.10
N GLU A 43 -1.83 7.54 -13.12
CA GLU A 43 -1.23 6.49 -13.93
C GLU A 43 -0.30 5.60 -13.10
N ALA A 44 0.50 6.18 -12.20
CA ALA A 44 1.33 5.41 -11.27
C ALA A 44 0.49 4.47 -10.38
N VAL A 45 -0.65 4.94 -9.85
CA VAL A 45 -1.57 4.10 -9.06
C VAL A 45 -2.20 3.01 -9.93
N ALA A 46 -2.60 3.32 -11.16
CA ALA A 46 -3.15 2.34 -12.10
C ALA A 46 -2.12 1.26 -12.45
N ALA A 47 -0.88 1.66 -12.74
CA ALA A 47 0.23 0.77 -13.03
C ALA A 47 0.58 -0.13 -11.83
N LEU A 48 0.65 0.44 -10.62
CA LEU A 48 0.88 -0.35 -9.40
C LEU A 48 -0.18 -1.44 -9.24
N ARG A 49 -1.46 -1.10 -9.41
CA ARG A 49 -2.56 -2.07 -9.30
C ARG A 49 -2.55 -3.11 -10.41
N GLY A 50 -2.25 -2.71 -11.65
CA GLY A 50 -2.30 -3.57 -12.82
C GLY A 50 -1.10 -4.52 -12.96
N VAL A 51 0.10 -4.04 -12.65
CA VAL A 51 1.35 -4.79 -12.91
C VAL A 51 1.71 -5.70 -11.74
N THR A 52 1.49 -5.25 -10.50
CA THR A 52 2.01 -5.96 -9.32
C THR A 52 0.98 -6.87 -8.66
N SER A 53 -0.29 -6.80 -9.06
CA SER A 53 -1.43 -7.37 -8.32
C SER A 53 -1.47 -6.98 -6.83
N LEU A 54 -0.72 -5.95 -6.41
CA LEU A 54 -0.63 -5.53 -5.01
C LEU A 54 -1.88 -4.72 -4.64
N PRO A 55 -2.61 -5.10 -3.57
CA PRO A 55 -3.66 -4.26 -3.01
C PRO A 55 -3.11 -2.88 -2.62
N THR A 56 -3.50 -1.86 -3.39
CA THR A 56 -2.96 -0.49 -3.25
C THR A 56 -4.08 0.48 -2.86
N ARG A 57 -3.92 1.13 -1.69
CA ARG A 57 -4.73 2.30 -1.31
C ARG A 57 -4.01 3.56 -1.76
N ALA A 58 -4.74 4.51 -2.35
CA ALA A 58 -4.17 5.79 -2.76
C ALA A 58 -4.92 6.96 -2.12
N TYR A 59 -4.16 7.98 -1.70
CA TYR A 59 -4.66 9.19 -1.06
C TYR A 59 -4.10 10.42 -1.77
N TYR A 60 -4.98 11.38 -2.03
CA TYR A 60 -4.64 12.62 -2.74
C TYR A 60 -4.94 13.83 -1.87
N ARG A 61 -3.95 14.70 -1.67
CA ARG A 61 -4.16 16.02 -1.09
C ARG A 61 -4.54 16.98 -2.21
N VAL A 62 -5.81 17.30 -2.31
CA VAL A 62 -6.34 18.15 -3.41
C VAL A 62 -6.31 19.64 -3.05
N ALA A 63 -6.17 19.96 -1.77
CA ALA A 63 -5.91 21.30 -1.23
C ALA A 63 -5.27 21.17 0.15
N ALA A 64 -4.82 22.27 0.76
CA ALA A 64 -4.26 22.24 2.10
C ALA A 64 -5.26 21.62 3.11
N GLY A 65 -4.87 20.52 3.78
CA GLY A 65 -5.72 19.80 4.73
C GLY A 65 -6.89 19.00 4.11
N VAL A 66 -7.07 19.04 2.79
CA VAL A 66 -8.19 18.35 2.11
C VAL A 66 -7.68 17.09 1.44
N TRP A 67 -8.04 15.94 2.00
CA TRP A 67 -7.64 14.63 1.52
C TRP A 67 -8.79 13.85 0.89
N ARG A 68 -8.48 13.13 -0.19
CA ARG A 68 -9.41 12.27 -0.94
C ARG A 68 -8.84 10.86 -1.06
N ALA A 69 -9.68 9.86 -0.87
CA ALA A 69 -9.31 8.46 -1.08
C ALA A 69 -9.74 7.99 -2.49
N ASP A 70 -8.82 7.40 -3.22
CA ASP A 70 -9.07 6.75 -4.51
C ASP A 70 -9.76 5.38 -4.33
N PRO A 71 -10.62 4.92 -5.26
CA PRO A 71 -11.01 5.55 -6.54
C PRO A 71 -12.19 6.52 -6.43
N GLY A 72 -12.99 6.44 -5.37
CA GLY A 72 -14.24 7.21 -5.25
C GLY A 72 -14.08 8.69 -4.89
N LEU A 73 -12.84 9.15 -4.64
CA LEU A 73 -12.53 10.49 -4.15
C LEU A 73 -13.37 10.89 -2.93
N ALA A 74 -13.66 9.92 -2.07
CA ALA A 74 -14.33 10.16 -0.80
C ALA A 74 -13.42 11.02 0.08
N ARG A 75 -14.00 11.99 0.81
CA ARG A 75 -13.24 12.77 1.79
C ARG A 75 -12.72 11.82 2.88
N VAL A 76 -11.46 12.02 3.28
CA VAL A 76 -10.82 11.27 4.36
C VAL A 76 -10.08 12.24 5.27
N GLU A 77 -10.01 11.92 6.56
CA GLU A 77 -9.25 12.72 7.53
C GLU A 77 -7.75 12.43 7.41
N GLU A 78 -6.90 13.44 7.61
CA GLU A 78 -5.45 13.29 7.49
C GLU A 78 -4.89 12.24 8.47
N SER A 79 -5.50 12.10 9.65
CA SER A 79 -5.13 11.09 10.64
C SER A 79 -5.23 9.66 10.10
N VAL A 80 -6.21 9.39 9.24
CA VAL A 80 -6.41 8.10 8.57
C VAL A 80 -5.32 7.87 7.52
N VAL A 81 -4.96 8.91 6.76
CA VAL A 81 -3.85 8.84 5.79
C VAL A 81 -2.55 8.53 6.51
N ARG A 82 -2.25 9.24 7.61
CA ARG A 82 -1.07 9.01 8.44
C ARG A 82 -1.04 7.61 9.05
N ALA A 83 -2.18 7.08 9.49
CA ALA A 83 -2.27 5.70 9.96
C ALA A 83 -1.96 4.70 8.85
N ALA A 84 -2.58 4.86 7.68
CA ALA A 84 -2.31 4.00 6.53
C ALA A 84 -0.83 4.01 6.12
N VAL A 85 -0.19 5.18 6.10
CA VAL A 85 1.25 5.31 5.80
C VAL A 85 2.13 4.59 6.82
N ARG A 86 1.83 4.72 8.11
CA ARG A 86 2.62 4.04 9.17
C ARG A 86 2.49 2.53 9.12
N ASP A 87 1.30 2.03 8.79
CA ASP A 87 0.96 0.61 8.88
C ASP A 87 1.29 -0.17 7.58
N ALA A 88 1.53 0.53 6.47
CA ALA A 88 1.79 -0.09 5.18
C ALA A 88 3.20 -0.69 5.07
N PRO A 89 3.34 -1.92 4.53
CA PRO A 89 4.65 -2.50 4.21
C PRO A 89 5.40 -1.74 3.12
N LEU A 90 4.69 -1.14 2.17
CA LEU A 90 5.23 -0.29 1.12
C LEU A 90 4.51 1.06 1.11
N VAL A 91 5.28 2.15 1.20
CA VAL A 91 4.79 3.52 1.05
C VAL A 91 5.42 4.16 -0.18
N ILE A 92 4.60 4.81 -0.99
CA ILE A 92 5.03 5.69 -2.07
C ILE A 92 4.57 7.11 -1.73
N LEU A 93 5.51 8.05 -1.65
CA LEU A 93 5.23 9.48 -1.46
C LEU A 93 5.52 10.23 -2.76
N HIS A 94 4.51 10.92 -3.28
CA HIS A 94 4.56 11.68 -4.51
C HIS A 94 4.31 13.18 -4.27
N GLY A 95 5.09 14.04 -4.93
CA GLY A 95 5.03 15.50 -4.74
C GLY A 95 5.95 15.96 -3.60
N ASP A 96 5.38 16.63 -2.61
CA ASP A 96 6.08 16.99 -1.36
C ASP A 96 6.27 15.73 -0.50
N THR A 97 7.42 15.09 -0.69
CA THR A 97 7.79 13.88 0.03
C THR A 97 8.00 14.11 1.53
N ALA A 98 8.12 15.35 1.98
CA ALA A 98 8.29 15.71 3.40
C ALA A 98 6.96 16.11 4.08
N ALA A 99 5.81 15.92 3.43
CA ALA A 99 4.50 16.32 3.93
C ALA A 99 4.11 15.72 5.31
N PHE A 100 4.77 14.63 5.72
CA PHE A 100 4.58 14.00 7.02
C PHE A 100 5.79 14.14 7.96
N GLY A 101 6.73 15.03 7.64
CA GLY A 101 8.05 15.14 8.28
C GLY A 101 9.14 14.44 7.47
N ALA A 102 10.24 14.05 8.12
CA ALA A 102 11.31 13.31 7.45
C ALA A 102 10.75 12.01 6.80
N PRO A 103 10.93 11.77 5.49
CA PRO A 103 10.24 10.69 4.79
C PRO A 103 10.46 9.31 5.42
N ARG A 104 11.69 9.02 5.87
CA ARG A 104 12.03 7.75 6.52
C ARG A 104 11.38 7.57 7.90
N ALA A 105 11.01 8.66 8.57
CA ALA A 105 10.29 8.60 9.85
C ALA A 105 8.79 8.32 9.67
N ALA A 106 8.23 8.52 8.47
CA ALA A 106 6.80 8.36 8.21
C ALA A 106 6.35 6.88 8.16
N THR A 107 7.26 5.96 7.80
CA THR A 107 6.97 4.53 7.71
C THR A 107 8.13 3.68 8.20
N ARG A 108 7.83 2.49 8.72
CA ARG A 108 8.83 1.46 9.03
C ARG A 108 9.11 0.54 7.83
N GLY A 109 8.22 0.54 6.83
CA GLY A 109 8.28 -0.32 5.66
C GLY A 109 9.29 0.14 4.59
N SER A 110 9.15 -0.47 3.43
CA SER A 110 9.80 -0.02 2.19
C SER A 110 9.23 1.34 1.78
N LEU A 111 10.09 2.20 1.25
CA LEU A 111 9.74 3.58 0.91
C LEU A 111 10.23 3.91 -0.50
N LEU A 112 9.33 4.42 -1.33
CA LEU A 112 9.63 5.01 -2.63
C LEU A 112 9.28 6.50 -2.59
N LEU A 113 10.21 7.33 -3.06
CA LEU A 113 10.02 8.78 -3.15
C LEU A 113 9.92 9.16 -4.63
N PHE A 114 8.81 9.79 -5.00
CA PHE A 114 8.56 10.28 -6.34
C PHE A 114 8.40 11.80 -6.27
N ALA A 115 9.53 12.51 -6.26
CA ALA A 115 9.55 13.96 -6.34
C ALA A 115 9.52 14.37 -7.82
N PRO A 116 8.42 14.95 -8.34
CA PRO A 116 8.47 15.61 -9.63
C PRO A 116 9.53 16.74 -9.60
N PRO A 117 10.19 17.03 -10.74
CA PRO A 117 11.28 18.00 -10.84
C PRO A 117 10.87 19.43 -10.47
#